data_AF-A0A131XZP0-F1
#
_entry.id   AF-A0A131XZP0-F1
#
_cell.length_a   1.000
_cell.length_b   1.000
_cell.length_c   1.000
_cell.angle_alpha   90.00
_cell.angle_beta   90.00
_cell.angle_gamma   90.00
#
_symmetry.space_group_name_H-M   'P 1'
#
loop_
_entity.id
_entity.type
_entity.pdbx_description
1 polymer ?
#
loop_
_entity_poly.entity_id
_entity_poly.type
_entity_poly.pdbx_seq_one_letter_code
_entity_poly.pdbx_strand_id
1 'polypeptide(L)'
;FNHAFHVCGVMSTLSLFMINAVSNGQIRGDSYTTGCIGQRGARMWLFIGFALGFGSLIASCWILFGDYVTQGRLRDENFFDDPKLMHIVPVRREVQWPGIAIFLQNSFIFLGALVFKFGRTE
;
A
#
# COMPACT_ATOMS: atom_id res chain seq x y z
N PHE A 1 -8.76 3.36 -15.15
CA PHE A 1 -7.68 2.74 -14.37
C PHE A 1 -8.03 2.69 -12.88
N ASN A 2 -9.03 1.91 -12.43
CA ASN A 2 -9.53 2.01 -11.04
C ASN A 2 -9.22 0.79 -10.13
N HIS A 3 -8.95 -0.39 -10.69
CA HIS A 3 -8.72 -1.59 -9.88
C HIS A 3 -7.30 -1.67 -9.28
N ALA A 4 -6.29 -1.16 -9.98
CA ALA A 4 -4.89 -1.27 -9.53
C ALA A 4 -4.62 -0.51 -8.22
N PHE A 5 -5.29 0.62 -8.02
CA PHE A 5 -5.12 1.47 -6.83
C PHE A 5 -5.61 0.78 -5.54
N HIS A 6 -6.73 0.06 -5.62
CA HIS A 6 -7.28 -0.66 -4.48
C HIS A 6 -6.45 -1.88 -4.11
N VAL A 7 -5.92 -2.60 -5.12
CA VAL A 7 -5.11 -3.81 -4.89
C VAL A 7 -3.86 -3.49 -4.09
N CYS A 8 -3.20 -2.36 -4.37
CA CYS A 8 -2.00 -1.95 -3.65
C CYS A 8 -2.27 -1.74 -2.14
N GLY A 9 -3.39 -1.09 -1.81
CA GLY A 9 -3.84 -0.90 -0.42
C GLY A 9 -4.20 -2.22 0.27
N VAL A 10 -4.94 -3.10 -0.41
CA VAL A 10 -5.33 -4.42 0.13
C VAL A 10 -4.10 -5.29 0.42
N MET A 11 -3.07 -5.24 -0.43
CA MET A 11 -1.83 -5.98 -0.19
C MET A 11 -1.04 -5.41 1.01
N SER A 12 -1.11 -4.10 1.24
CA SER A 12 -0.49 -3.46 2.41
C SER A 12 -1.16 -3.87 3.73
N THR A 13 -2.50 -3.98 3.75
CA THR A 13 -3.24 -4.43 4.94
C THR A 13 -3.03 -5.91 5.22
N LEU A 14 -2.94 -6.76 4.19
CA LEU A 14 -2.58 -8.17 4.32
C LEU A 14 -1.18 -8.33 4.93
N SER A 15 -0.21 -7.55 4.45
CA SER A 15 1.14 -7.49 5.02
C SER A 15 1.11 -7.12 6.51
N LEU A 16 0.34 -6.09 6.88
CA LEU A 16 0.20 -5.68 8.27
C LEU A 16 -0.35 -6.83 9.14
N PHE A 17 -1.40 -7.52 8.69
CA PHE A 17 -1.93 -8.66 9.41
C PHE A 17 -0.89 -9.78 9.55
N MET A 18 -0.18 -10.14 8.47
CA MET A 18 0.82 -11.21 8.50
C MET A 18 2.01 -10.90 9.43
N ILE A 19 2.52 -9.68 9.43
CA ILE A 19 3.64 -9.25 10.29
C ILE A 19 3.24 -9.31 11.78
N ASN A 20 1.99 -8.92 12.08
CA ASN A 20 1.49 -8.83 13.45
C ASN A 20 0.85 -10.13 13.97
N ALA A 21 0.44 -11.05 13.09
CA ALA A 21 -0.16 -12.33 13.46
C ALA A 21 0.85 -13.32 14.09
N VAL A 22 2.17 -13.12 13.89
CA VAL A 22 3.22 -13.97 14.49
C VAL A 22 3.63 -13.39 15.84
N SER A 23 3.53 -14.19 16.91
CA SER A 23 3.95 -13.78 18.25
C SER A 23 5.47 -13.60 18.35
N ASN A 24 5.93 -12.59 19.10
CA ASN A 24 7.36 -12.31 19.32
C ASN A 24 8.09 -13.49 19.99
N GLY A 25 7.39 -14.29 20.80
CA GLY A 25 7.93 -15.51 21.42
C GLY A 25 8.25 -16.64 20.41
N GLN A 26 7.50 -16.73 19.30
CA GLN A 26 7.77 -17.72 18.24
C GLN A 26 9.01 -17.37 17.41
N ILE A 27 9.43 -16.10 17.42
CA ILE A 27 10.62 -15.61 16.72
C ILE A 27 11.87 -15.77 17.61
N ARG A 28 11.73 -15.46 18.91
CA ARG A 28 12.77 -15.61 19.94
C ARG A 28 13.11 -17.07 20.23
N GLY A 29 12.13 -17.96 20.12
CA GLY A 29 12.38 -19.39 20.17
C GLY A 29 12.12 -20.07 21.49
N ASP A 30 11.37 -19.43 22.39
CA ASP A 30 11.00 -19.98 23.70
C ASP A 30 9.92 -21.10 23.60
N SER A 31 9.62 -21.58 22.38
CA SER A 31 8.63 -22.63 22.14
C SER A 31 9.26 -24.01 22.29
N TYR A 32 8.98 -24.68 23.42
CA TYR A 32 9.41 -26.04 23.74
C TYR A 32 8.73 -27.15 22.89
N THR A 33 7.85 -26.79 21.96
CA THR A 33 7.15 -27.72 21.07
C THR A 33 7.47 -27.42 19.60
N THR A 34 8.27 -28.30 18.99
CA THR A 34 8.60 -28.25 17.56
C THR A 34 7.49 -28.93 16.76
N GLY A 35 6.31 -28.29 16.68
CA GLY A 35 5.27 -28.70 15.74
C GLY A 35 5.70 -28.53 14.28
N CYS A 36 5.01 -29.19 13.34
CA CYS A 36 5.40 -29.27 11.91
C CYS A 36 5.57 -27.92 11.19
N ILE A 37 5.03 -26.82 11.72
CA ILE A 37 5.22 -25.43 11.24
C ILE A 37 5.90 -24.60 12.35
N GLY A 38 6.93 -25.15 12.99
CA GLY A 38 7.62 -24.54 14.13
C GLY A 38 8.30 -23.19 13.80
N GLN A 39 9.33 -22.81 14.55
CA GLN A 39 10.04 -21.53 14.41
C GLN A 39 10.46 -21.18 12.96
N ARG A 40 10.74 -22.18 12.12
CA ARG A 40 11.06 -21.98 10.69
C ARG A 40 9.87 -21.43 9.90
N GLY A 41 8.65 -21.91 10.16
CA GLY A 41 7.43 -21.44 9.51
C GLY A 41 7.06 -20.01 9.92
N ALA A 42 7.21 -19.68 11.21
CA ALA A 42 7.02 -18.31 11.72
C ALA A 42 7.96 -17.30 11.04
N ARG A 43 9.23 -17.68 10.80
CA ARG A 43 10.20 -16.85 10.08
C ARG A 43 9.86 -16.68 8.60
N MET A 44 9.44 -17.74 7.92
CA MET A 44 8.97 -17.65 6.53
C MET A 44 7.71 -16.79 6.40
N TRP A 45 6.76 -16.92 7.34
CA TRP A 45 5.54 -16.12 7.37
C TRP A 45 5.85 -14.63 7.55
N LEU A 46 6.75 -14.30 8.48
CA LEU A 46 7.23 -12.92 8.62
C LEU A 46 7.94 -12.41 7.38
N PHE A 47 8.79 -13.23 6.76
CA PHE A 47 9.50 -12.84 5.55
C PHE A 47 8.53 -12.50 4.42
N ILE A 48 7.48 -13.30 4.24
CA ILE A 48 6.43 -13.03 3.25
C ILE A 48 5.67 -11.75 3.62
N GLY A 49 5.32 -11.55 4.89
CA GLY A 49 4.69 -10.31 5.36
C GLY A 49 5.53 -9.08 5.02
N PHE A 50 6.83 -9.10 5.36
CA PHE A 50 7.74 -8.01 5.00
C PHE A 50 7.89 -7.82 3.49
N ALA A 51 8.02 -8.89 2.72
CA ALA A 51 8.14 -8.83 1.26
C ALA A 51 6.89 -8.20 0.61
N LEU A 52 5.70 -8.54 1.10
CA LEU A 52 4.44 -7.93 0.65
C LEU A 52 4.35 -6.45 1.03
N GLY A 53 4.81 -6.07 2.23
CA GLY A 53 4.86 -4.67 2.68
C GLY A 53 5.80 -3.81 1.83
N PHE A 54 7.03 -4.26 1.60
CA PHE A 54 7.99 -3.56 0.73
C PHE A 54 7.52 -3.55 -0.73
N GLY A 55 6.97 -4.66 -1.24
CA GLY A 55 6.42 -4.75 -2.59
C GLY A 55 5.27 -3.77 -2.82
N SER A 56 4.39 -3.59 -1.84
CA SER A 56 3.31 -2.60 -1.90
C SER A 56 3.85 -1.16 -1.93
N LEU A 57 4.86 -0.85 -1.10
CA LEU A 57 5.50 0.49 -1.12
C LEU A 57 6.17 0.80 -2.45
N ILE A 58 6.92 -0.15 -3.03
CA ILE A 58 7.58 0.04 -4.32
C ILE A 58 6.55 0.24 -5.43
N ALA A 59 5.46 -0.53 -5.42
CA ALA A 59 4.35 -0.36 -6.38
C ALA A 59 3.64 1.00 -6.22
N SER A 60 3.45 1.48 -4.99
CA SER A 60 2.93 2.82 -4.73
C SER A 60 3.87 3.92 -5.24
N CYS A 61 5.17 3.80 -5.03
CA CYS A 61 6.16 4.73 -5.57
C CYS A 61 6.09 4.77 -7.10
N TRP A 62 5.96 3.61 -7.75
CA TRP A 62 5.82 3.52 -9.21
C TRP A 62 4.58 4.27 -9.72
N ILE A 63 3.44 4.05 -9.07
CA ILE A 63 2.17 4.71 -9.40
C ILE A 63 2.25 6.23 -9.20
N LEU A 64 2.92 6.69 -8.13
CA LEU A 64 3.11 8.11 -7.84
C LEU A 64 3.88 8.81 -8.97
N PHE A 65 4.98 8.21 -9.43
CA PHE A 65 5.72 8.75 -10.57
C PHE A 65 4.93 8.65 -11.88
N GLY A 66 4.21 7.56 -12.09
CA GLY A 66 3.34 7.39 -13.27
C GLY A 66 2.28 8.49 -13.37
N ASP A 67 1.55 8.75 -12.29
CA ASP A 67 0.54 9.81 -12.22
C ASP A 67 1.19 11.20 -12.37
N TYR A 68 2.25 11.49 -11.60
CA TYR A 68 2.93 12.80 -11.64
C TYR A 68 3.55 13.11 -13.02
N VAL A 69 4.05 12.12 -13.75
CA VAL A 69 4.67 12.28 -15.08
C VAL A 69 3.64 12.29 -16.22
N THR A 70 2.53 11.55 -16.10
CA THR A 70 1.54 11.43 -17.19
C THR A 70 0.36 12.39 -17.09
N GLN A 71 -0.02 12.82 -15.88
CA GLN A 71 -1.17 13.68 -15.63
C GLN A 71 -1.01 15.08 -16.24
N GLY A 72 0.23 15.51 -16.54
CA GLY A 72 0.51 16.74 -17.27
C GLY A 72 0.03 16.76 -18.73
N ARG A 73 -0.15 15.59 -19.38
CA ARG A 73 -0.42 15.50 -20.82
C ARG A 73 -1.91 15.43 -21.19
N LEU A 74 -2.78 15.03 -20.25
CA LEU A 74 -4.23 14.90 -20.48
C LEU A 74 -5.01 16.22 -20.31
N ARG A 75 -4.37 17.29 -19.79
CA ARG A 75 -5.05 18.57 -19.56
C ARG A 75 -5.21 19.41 -20.83
N ASP A 76 -4.28 19.27 -21.78
CA ASP A 76 -4.25 20.06 -23.01
C ASP A 76 -5.18 19.49 -24.11
N GLU A 77 -5.42 18.18 -24.17
CA GLU A 77 -6.33 17.59 -25.17
C GLU A 77 -7.82 17.88 -24.85
N ASN A 78 -8.15 18.10 -23.59
CA ASN A 78 -9.50 18.48 -23.14
C ASN A 78 -9.79 20.00 -23.29
N PHE A 79 -8.84 20.78 -23.83
CA PHE A 79 -9.04 22.19 -24.17
C PHE A 79 -9.79 22.35 -25.51
N PHE A 80 -9.81 21.32 -26.36
CA PHE A 80 -10.60 21.27 -27.59
C PHE A 80 -12.03 20.71 -27.38
N ASP A 81 -12.49 20.58 -26.13
CA ASP A 81 -13.88 20.24 -25.79
C ASP A 81 -14.67 21.56 -25.58
N ASP A 82 -15.59 21.85 -26.50
CA ASP A 82 -16.05 23.18 -26.93
C ASP A 82 -16.52 24.22 -25.87
N PRO A 83 -16.21 25.52 -26.04
CA PRO A 83 -16.66 26.63 -25.17
C PRO A 83 -18.17 26.89 -25.22
N LYS A 84 -18.90 26.30 -26.15
CA LYS A 84 -20.38 26.38 -26.20
C LYS A 84 -21.05 25.40 -25.23
N LEU A 85 -20.38 24.34 -24.80
CA LEU A 85 -20.96 23.29 -23.94
C LEU A 85 -20.84 23.59 -22.44
N MET A 86 -20.06 24.61 -22.07
CA MET A 86 -19.69 24.96 -20.69
C MET A 86 -20.89 25.29 -19.78
N HIS A 87 -22.04 25.70 -20.34
CA HIS A 87 -23.23 26.07 -19.58
C HIS A 87 -24.19 24.90 -19.29
N ILE A 88 -23.93 23.71 -19.85
CA ILE A 88 -24.85 22.56 -19.79
C ILE A 88 -24.27 21.43 -18.93
N VAL A 89 -22.94 21.35 -18.80
CA VAL A 89 -22.25 20.25 -18.11
C VAL A 89 -21.43 20.77 -16.92
N PRO A 90 -21.68 20.30 -15.69
CA PRO A 90 -20.83 20.63 -14.56
C PRO A 90 -19.47 19.94 -14.69
N VAL A 91 -18.46 20.67 -15.16
CA VAL A 91 -17.07 20.21 -15.21
C VAL A 91 -16.48 20.26 -13.79
N ARG A 92 -16.76 19.23 -13.00
CA ARG A 92 -16.14 19.04 -11.68
C ARG A 92 -14.71 18.51 -11.88
N ARG A 93 -13.76 19.42 -12.10
CA ARG A 93 -12.32 19.14 -12.00
C ARG A 93 -11.92 19.14 -10.54
N GLU A 94 -12.14 18.02 -9.85
CA GLU A 94 -11.44 17.82 -8.58
C GLU A 94 -10.03 17.38 -8.94
N VAL A 95 -9.04 18.24 -8.64
CA VAL A 95 -7.63 17.87 -8.64
C VAL A 95 -7.46 16.87 -7.51
N GLN A 96 -7.89 15.65 -7.74
CA GLN A 96 -7.64 14.54 -6.87
C GLN A 96 -6.15 14.22 -7.05
N TRP A 97 -5.43 14.06 -5.95
CA TRP A 97 -4.02 13.63 -5.95
C TRP A 97 -3.95 12.12 -5.64
N PRO A 98 -4.51 11.23 -6.48
CA PRO A 98 -4.68 9.84 -6.12
C PRO A 98 -3.33 9.16 -5.89
N GLY A 99 -2.29 9.49 -6.66
CA GLY A 99 -0.95 8.95 -6.45
C GLY A 99 -0.38 9.25 -5.06
N ILE A 100 -0.46 10.50 -4.61
CA ILE A 100 0.05 10.94 -3.29
C ILE A 100 -0.73 10.27 -2.15
N ALA A 101 -2.07 10.22 -2.28
CA ALA A 101 -2.93 9.61 -1.27
C ALA A 101 -2.63 8.12 -1.06
N ILE A 102 -2.42 7.37 -2.15
CA ILE A 102 -2.13 5.92 -2.09
C ILE A 102 -0.75 5.66 -1.50
N PHE A 103 0.25 6.46 -1.88
CA PHE A 103 1.60 6.37 -1.33
C PHE A 103 1.61 6.63 0.19
N LEU A 104 0.96 7.70 0.64
CA LEU A 104 0.86 8.02 2.07
C LEU A 104 0.09 6.93 2.83
N GLN A 105 -1.01 6.43 2.28
CA GLN A 105 -1.78 5.35 2.87
C GLN A 105 -0.93 4.10 3.09
N ASN A 106 -0.21 3.65 2.07
CA ASN A 106 0.63 2.46 2.18
C ASN A 106 1.86 2.69 3.07
N SER A 107 2.42 3.89 3.07
CA SER A 107 3.50 4.29 3.96
C SER A 107 3.08 4.23 5.43
N PHE A 108 1.91 4.78 5.77
CA PHE A 108 1.40 4.75 7.14
C PHE A 108 0.99 3.35 7.60
N ILE A 109 0.40 2.52 6.73
CA ILE A 109 0.09 1.13 7.06
C ILE A 109 1.38 0.34 7.34
N PHE A 110 2.41 0.50 6.50
CA PHE A 110 3.67 -0.20 6.69
C PHE A 110 4.42 0.27 7.96
N LEU A 111 4.49 1.58 8.18
CA LEU A 111 5.06 2.14 9.42
C LEU A 111 4.27 1.71 10.65
N GLY A 112 2.94 1.67 10.56
CA GLY A 112 2.08 1.15 11.62
C GLY A 112 2.34 -0.33 11.92
N ALA A 113 2.57 -1.15 10.89
CA ALA A 113 2.95 -2.55 11.06
C ALA A 113 4.32 -2.70 11.76
N LEU A 114 5.31 -1.88 11.40
CA LEU A 114 6.62 -1.84 12.06
C LEU A 114 6.52 -1.39 13.52
N VAL A 115 5.79 -0.31 13.78
CA VAL A 115 5.60 0.25 15.12
C VAL A 115 4.82 -0.72 16.00
N PHE A 116 3.81 -1.40 15.48
CA PHE A 116 3.11 -2.42 16.27
C PHE A 116 4.01 -3.61 16.60
N LYS A 117 4.81 -4.07 15.61
CA LYS A 117 5.68 -5.23 15.77
C LYS A 117 6.85 -4.97 16.72
N PHE A 118 7.49 -3.81 16.63
CA PHE A 118 8.72 -3.48 17.35
C PHE A 118 8.56 -2.41 18.44
N GLY A 119 7.48 -1.63 18.41
CA GLY A 119 7.22 -0.54 19.35
C GLY A 119 6.43 -0.95 20.59
N ARG A 120 5.75 -2.10 20.59
CA ARG A 120 5.27 -2.71 21.85
C ARG A 120 6.45 -3.39 22.55
N THR A 121 6.87 -2.82 23.67
CA THR A 121 7.71 -3.48 24.65
C THR A 121 6.87 -4.55 25.35
N GLU A 122 6.89 -5.76 24.79
CA GLU A 122 6.56 -7.00 25.49
C GLU A 122 7.84 -7.82 25.74
#